data_AF-A0A9P5GQ85-F1
#
_entry.id   AF-A0A9P5GQ85-F1
#
_cell.length_a   1.000
_cell.length_b   1.000
_cell.length_c   1.000
_cell.angle_alpha   90.00
_cell.angle_beta   90.00
_cell.angle_gamma   90.00
#
_symmetry.space_group_name_H-M   'P 1'
#
loop_
_entity.id
_entity.type
_entity.pdbx_description
1 polymer ?
#
loop_
_entity_poly.entity_id
_entity_poly.type
_entity_poly.pdbx_seq_one_letter_code
_entity_poly.pdbx_strand_id
1 'polypeptide(L)'
;MRDALLKIDRTILYSLSEWGQADVKTWGNETANSWRMSGDITADWARIAQIANENSFLMDYANFWSYPDPDMLEIGNGDLTIEENRAHFALWAVMKSPLIIGTALDSINDDHLAILKNKYLLDFNQDPVVGSPAHPYKWGYNPDWTFDPAHPAEYWSGASSTLEGTLVLMLNSENATSTRTARWSEIPELESHNAYQVIDAWTGKDLGCVKNTYKASLKSHDAAVLVVKGRC
;
A
#
# COMPACT_ATOMS: atom_id res chain seq x y z
N MET A 1 -9.73 7.29 26.44
CA MET A 1 -10.80 6.38 25.97
C MET A 1 -10.39 4.91 26.09
N ARG A 2 -9.19 4.49 25.63
CA ARG A 2 -8.65 3.12 25.80
C ARG A 2 -9.01 2.45 27.13
N ASP A 3 -8.62 3.04 28.26
CA ASP A 3 -8.86 2.46 29.59
C ASP A 3 -10.34 2.34 29.96
N ALA A 4 -11.22 3.14 29.36
CA ALA A 4 -12.66 3.01 29.54
C ALA A 4 -13.21 1.82 28.72
N LEU A 5 -12.72 1.64 27.49
CA LEU A 5 -13.07 0.48 26.64
C LEU A 5 -12.59 -0.84 27.26
N LEU A 6 -11.44 -0.85 27.93
CA LEU A 6 -10.93 -2.03 28.63
C LEU A 6 -11.75 -2.44 29.88
N LYS A 7 -12.62 -1.55 30.38
CA LYS A 7 -13.43 -1.80 31.59
C LYS A 7 -14.81 -2.41 31.30
N ILE A 8 -15.20 -2.52 30.04
CA ILE A 8 -16.50 -3.10 29.66
C ILE A 8 -16.32 -4.53 29.16
N ASP A 9 -17.34 -5.37 29.37
CA ASP A 9 -17.38 -6.75 28.86
C ASP A 9 -17.80 -6.77 27.38
N ARG A 10 -17.05 -6.03 26.55
CA ARG A 10 -17.24 -5.97 25.10
C ARG A 10 -15.94 -5.53 24.44
N THR A 11 -15.39 -6.38 23.58
CA THR A 11 -14.26 -5.99 22.73
C THR A 11 -14.69 -4.95 21.70
N ILE A 12 -14.00 -3.81 21.70
CA ILE A 12 -14.20 -2.73 20.74
C ILE A 12 -12.82 -2.34 20.20
N LEU A 13 -12.65 -2.44 18.88
CA LEU A 13 -11.46 -1.94 18.21
C LEU A 13 -11.40 -0.42 18.39
N TYR A 14 -10.26 0.09 18.84
CA TYR A 14 -10.07 1.52 19.03
C TYR A 14 -9.22 2.08 17.90
N SER A 15 -9.83 2.86 17.00
CA SER A 15 -9.12 3.65 16.00
C SER A 15 -8.97 5.08 16.52
N LEU A 16 -7.75 5.60 16.52
CA LEU A 16 -7.48 7.00 16.83
C LEU A 16 -7.56 7.85 15.56
N SER A 17 -8.26 8.98 15.66
CA SER A 17 -8.41 9.96 14.58
C SER A 17 -7.87 11.32 15.01
N GLU A 18 -6.56 11.40 15.13
CA GLU A 18 -5.77 12.52 15.66
C GLU A 18 -4.79 13.12 14.64
N TRP A 19 -4.89 12.68 13.39
CA TRP A 19 -4.22 13.30 12.22
C TRP A 19 -2.69 13.39 12.30
N GLY A 20 -2.04 12.38 12.89
CA GLY A 20 -0.60 12.31 13.08
C GLY A 20 -0.08 13.26 14.15
N GLN A 21 -0.97 13.96 14.86
CA GLN A 21 -0.61 14.96 15.87
C GLN A 21 -0.04 14.30 17.13
N ALA A 22 0.59 15.13 17.96
CA ALA A 22 1.19 14.71 19.22
C ALA A 22 2.19 13.55 19.09
N ASP A 23 2.81 13.42 17.91
CA ASP A 23 3.78 12.37 17.61
C ASP A 23 3.24 10.96 17.85
N VAL A 24 1.99 10.71 17.44
CA VAL A 24 1.25 9.45 17.70
C VAL A 24 2.03 8.19 17.35
N LYS A 25 2.90 8.23 16.34
CA LYS A 25 3.73 7.06 15.97
C LYS A 25 4.54 6.50 17.14
N THR A 26 4.87 7.31 18.14
CA THR A 26 5.68 6.89 19.31
C THR A 26 4.87 6.21 20.41
N TRP A 27 3.55 6.39 20.48
CA TRP A 27 2.71 5.90 21.58
C TRP A 27 1.37 5.29 21.15
N GLY A 28 1.00 5.42 19.87
CA GLY A 28 -0.25 4.95 19.28
C GLY A 28 -0.43 3.45 19.45
N ASN A 29 0.65 2.68 19.26
CA ASN A 29 0.63 1.23 19.42
C ASN A 29 0.28 0.77 20.84
N GLU A 30 0.69 1.52 21.86
CA GLU A 30 0.33 1.22 23.25
C GLU A 30 -1.11 1.62 23.59
N THR A 31 -1.78 2.33 22.67
CA THR A 31 -3.05 3.01 22.95
C THR A 31 -4.23 2.47 22.15
N ALA A 32 -4.04 2.17 20.87
CA ALA A 32 -5.10 1.93 19.89
C ALA A 32 -4.66 0.93 18.82
N ASN A 33 -5.62 0.42 18.06
CA ASN A 33 -5.39 -0.58 17.02
C ASN A 33 -5.01 0.02 15.66
N SER A 34 -5.27 1.31 15.49
CA SER A 34 -4.82 2.13 14.38
C SER A 34 -4.81 3.60 14.81
N TRP A 35 -4.07 4.42 14.08
CA TRP A 35 -3.97 5.86 14.34
C TRP A 35 -3.82 6.65 13.05
N ARG A 36 -4.71 7.61 12.84
CA ARG A 36 -4.70 8.47 11.65
C ARG A 36 -3.37 9.21 11.59
N MET A 37 -2.64 9.09 10.48
CA MET A 37 -1.28 9.64 10.36
C MET A 37 -1.20 10.97 9.59
N SER A 38 -2.31 11.41 9.00
CA SER A 38 -2.42 12.67 8.27
C SER A 38 -3.75 13.37 8.56
N GLY A 39 -3.87 14.62 8.10
CA GLY A 39 -5.19 15.25 7.92
C GLY A 39 -6.12 14.45 7.01
N ASP A 40 -7.33 14.93 6.78
CA ASP A 40 -8.32 14.18 6.01
C ASP A 40 -7.91 13.99 4.54
N ILE A 41 -8.25 12.84 3.98
CA ILE A 41 -8.13 12.57 2.55
C ILE A 41 -9.21 13.32 1.77
N THR A 42 -8.94 13.55 0.49
CA THR A 42 -9.88 14.02 -0.52
C THR A 42 -9.65 13.22 -1.79
N ALA A 43 -10.70 13.07 -2.61
CA ALA A 43 -10.65 12.36 -3.89
C ALA A 43 -9.91 13.14 -4.98
N ASP A 44 -8.64 13.48 -4.72
CA ASP A 44 -7.71 14.09 -5.67
C ASP A 44 -6.31 13.48 -5.54
N TRP A 45 -5.63 13.32 -6.67
CA TRP A 45 -4.34 12.64 -6.72
C TRP A 45 -3.26 13.33 -5.88
N ALA A 46 -3.23 14.67 -5.86
CA ALA A 46 -2.22 15.41 -5.12
C ALA A 46 -2.30 15.10 -3.62
N ARG A 47 -3.51 15.01 -3.06
CA ARG A 47 -3.73 14.61 -1.67
C ARG A 47 -3.35 13.15 -1.43
N ILE A 48 -3.71 12.24 -2.33
CA ILE A 48 -3.35 10.82 -2.22
C ILE A 48 -1.83 10.63 -2.23
N ALA A 49 -1.13 11.28 -3.17
CA ALA A 49 0.32 11.24 -3.28
C ALA A 49 1.01 11.84 -2.04
N GLN A 50 0.47 12.95 -1.51
CA GLN A 50 0.96 13.55 -0.27
C GLN A 50 0.86 12.58 0.91
N ILE A 51 -0.30 11.94 1.12
CA ILE A 51 -0.49 10.99 2.22
C ILE A 51 0.43 9.78 2.06
N ALA A 52 0.55 9.24 0.84
CA ALA A 52 1.47 8.14 0.56
C ALA A 52 2.94 8.53 0.85
N ASN A 53 3.35 9.75 0.49
CA ASN A 53 4.66 10.29 0.82
C ASN A 53 4.85 10.36 2.34
N GLU A 54 3.91 10.96 3.08
CA GLU A 54 3.96 11.06 4.54
C GLU A 54 4.06 9.67 5.21
N ASN A 55 3.25 8.71 4.76
CA ASN A 55 3.20 7.38 5.37
C ASN A 55 4.42 6.52 5.04
N SER A 56 5.11 6.77 3.93
CA SER A 56 6.33 6.05 3.57
C SER A 56 7.45 6.14 4.62
N PHE A 57 7.43 7.20 5.45
CA PHE A 57 8.38 7.40 6.54
C PHE A 57 7.91 6.79 7.88
N LEU A 58 6.77 6.09 7.91
CA LEU A 58 6.15 5.54 9.12
C LEU A 58 6.08 4.00 9.13
N MET A 59 6.57 3.33 8.09
CA MET A 59 6.41 1.88 7.93
C MET A 59 7.06 1.06 9.06
N ASP A 60 8.15 1.57 9.66
CA ASP A 60 8.80 0.95 10.82
C ASP A 60 7.93 0.96 12.10
N TYR A 61 6.88 1.77 12.14
CA TYR A 61 5.94 1.86 13.28
C TYR A 61 4.70 0.99 13.09
N ALA A 62 4.60 0.28 11.95
CA ALA A 62 3.45 -0.54 11.58
C ALA A 62 3.74 -2.02 11.82
N ASN A 63 2.90 -2.69 12.60
CA ASN A 63 2.96 -4.15 12.77
C ASN A 63 1.62 -4.68 13.28
N PHE A 64 1.57 -5.97 13.59
CA PHE A 64 0.42 -6.57 14.27
C PHE A 64 -0.06 -5.72 15.43
N TRP A 65 -1.39 -5.72 15.57
CA TRP A 65 -2.17 -4.99 16.55
C TRP A 65 -2.37 -3.51 16.28
N SER A 66 -1.61 -2.90 15.35
CA SER A 66 -1.38 -1.47 15.35
C SER A 66 -0.76 -0.91 14.08
N TYR A 67 -1.55 -0.18 13.28
CA TYR A 67 -1.13 0.35 11.98
C TYR A 67 -1.37 1.85 11.84
N PRO A 68 -0.47 2.60 11.18
CA PRO A 68 -0.78 3.96 10.74
C PRO A 68 -1.94 3.93 9.73
N ASP A 69 -2.87 4.85 9.92
CA ASP A 69 -4.10 4.97 9.15
C ASP A 69 -4.02 6.20 8.21
N PRO A 70 -3.70 6.01 6.92
CA PRO A 70 -3.74 7.05 5.89
C PRO A 70 -5.15 7.50 5.48
N ASP A 71 -6.17 7.25 6.31
CA ASP A 71 -7.58 7.61 6.12
C ASP A 71 -8.34 6.67 5.17
N MET A 72 -9.65 6.90 5.10
CA MET A 72 -10.61 6.09 4.34
C MET A 72 -10.29 6.04 2.83
N LEU A 73 -10.80 5.01 2.16
CA LEU A 73 -10.65 4.81 0.73
C LEU A 73 -11.57 5.73 -0.07
N GLU A 74 -11.02 6.36 -1.10
CA GLU A 74 -11.73 7.26 -2.04
C GLU A 74 -12.06 6.58 -3.37
N ILE A 75 -12.01 5.23 -3.40
CA ILE A 75 -12.24 4.49 -4.63
C ILE A 75 -13.68 4.73 -5.10
N GLY A 76 -13.82 5.24 -6.32
CA GLY A 76 -15.11 5.59 -6.93
C GLY A 76 -15.69 6.94 -6.54
N ASN A 77 -14.94 7.78 -5.82
CA ASN A 77 -15.31 9.15 -5.50
C ASN A 77 -14.53 10.15 -6.37
N GLY A 78 -15.06 11.37 -6.50
CA GLY A 78 -14.43 12.47 -7.23
C GLY A 78 -14.21 12.17 -8.71
N ASP A 79 -13.18 12.81 -9.27
CA ASP A 79 -12.79 12.67 -10.68
C ASP A 79 -11.48 11.87 -10.86
N LEU A 80 -11.15 11.01 -9.88
CA LEU A 80 -9.98 10.14 -9.94
C LEU A 80 -10.08 9.20 -11.15
N THR A 81 -9.01 9.13 -11.93
CA THR A 81 -8.88 8.16 -13.02
C THR A 81 -8.81 6.73 -12.50
N ILE A 82 -9.08 5.74 -13.35
CA ILE A 82 -8.99 4.34 -12.93
C ILE A 82 -7.56 3.96 -12.51
N GLU A 83 -6.55 4.57 -13.13
CA GLU A 83 -5.14 4.49 -12.77
C GLU A 83 -4.89 5.01 -11.34
N GLU A 84 -5.39 6.20 -11.01
CA GLU A 84 -5.24 6.79 -9.66
C GLU A 84 -6.00 5.98 -8.60
N ASN A 85 -7.18 5.45 -8.92
CA ASN A 85 -7.92 4.54 -8.05
C ASN A 85 -7.11 3.25 -7.77
N ARG A 86 -6.44 2.70 -8.79
CA ARG A 86 -5.56 1.53 -8.63
C ARG A 86 -4.36 1.85 -7.75
N ALA A 87 -3.68 2.95 -8.01
CA ALA A 87 -2.52 3.38 -7.24
C ALA A 87 -2.88 3.66 -5.77
N HIS A 88 -3.98 4.37 -5.51
CA HIS A 88 -4.54 4.60 -4.17
C HIS A 88 -4.73 3.27 -3.42
N PHE A 89 -5.58 2.39 -3.96
CA PHE A 89 -5.91 1.16 -3.28
C PHE A 89 -4.68 0.27 -3.04
N ALA A 90 -3.79 0.18 -4.03
CA ALA A 90 -2.57 -0.60 -3.92
C ALA A 90 -1.64 -0.04 -2.83
N LEU A 91 -1.39 1.27 -2.80
CA LEU A 91 -0.56 1.91 -1.78
C LEU A 91 -1.14 1.67 -0.37
N TRP A 92 -2.44 1.89 -0.16
CA TRP A 92 -3.09 1.67 1.14
C TRP A 92 -2.97 0.19 1.59
N ALA A 93 -3.19 -0.74 0.65
CA ALA A 93 -3.10 -2.16 0.95
C ALA A 93 -1.68 -2.58 1.33
N VAL A 94 -0.66 -2.16 0.57
CA VAL A 94 0.74 -2.56 0.83
C VAL A 94 1.32 -1.88 2.07
N MET A 95 0.84 -0.69 2.42
CA MET A 95 1.17 -0.02 3.69
C MET A 95 0.44 -0.64 4.90
N LYS A 96 -0.39 -1.67 4.69
CA LYS A 96 -1.23 -2.31 5.71
C LYS A 96 -2.15 -1.33 6.46
N SER A 97 -2.61 -0.30 5.77
CA SER A 97 -3.67 0.59 6.26
C SER A 97 -4.93 -0.21 6.62
N PRO A 98 -5.73 0.24 7.59
CA PRO A 98 -7.16 -0.06 7.59
C PRO A 98 -7.76 0.24 6.21
N LEU A 99 -8.49 -0.71 5.62
CA LEU A 99 -9.13 -0.56 4.32
C LEU A 99 -10.63 -0.31 4.51
N ILE A 100 -10.99 0.94 4.80
CA ILE A 100 -12.37 1.36 5.07
C ILE A 100 -12.96 2.00 3.81
N ILE A 101 -13.99 1.38 3.23
CA ILE A 101 -14.65 1.88 2.02
C ILE A 101 -15.39 3.19 2.32
N GLY A 102 -15.04 4.26 1.59
CA GLY A 102 -15.64 5.60 1.72
C GLY A 102 -16.62 5.97 0.60
N THR A 103 -17.12 5.02 -0.19
CA THR A 103 -18.03 5.29 -1.33
C THR A 103 -19.39 4.60 -1.17
N ALA A 104 -20.38 5.07 -1.92
CA ALA A 104 -21.73 4.49 -2.00
C ALA A 104 -21.71 3.17 -2.79
N LEU A 105 -21.86 2.04 -2.09
CA LEU A 105 -21.78 0.70 -2.67
C LEU A 105 -22.98 0.31 -3.54
N ASP A 106 -24.13 0.98 -3.39
CA ASP A 106 -25.32 0.77 -4.21
C ASP A 106 -25.18 1.35 -5.62
N SER A 107 -24.22 2.27 -5.82
CA SER A 107 -23.94 2.90 -7.11
C SER A 107 -22.51 2.68 -7.63
N ILE A 108 -21.70 1.87 -6.95
CA ILE A 108 -20.32 1.60 -7.37
C ILE A 108 -20.31 0.84 -8.71
N ASN A 109 -19.46 1.25 -9.65
CA ASN A 109 -19.29 0.54 -10.91
C ASN A 109 -18.40 -0.71 -10.75
N ASP A 110 -18.43 -1.60 -11.74
CA ASP A 110 -17.72 -2.87 -11.70
C ASP A 110 -16.18 -2.71 -11.66
N ASP A 111 -15.64 -1.67 -12.31
CA ASP A 111 -14.19 -1.42 -12.35
C ASP A 111 -13.66 -1.03 -10.96
N HIS A 112 -14.33 -0.10 -10.27
CA HIS A 112 -14.01 0.30 -8.91
C HIS A 112 -14.23 -0.85 -7.91
N LEU A 113 -15.31 -1.60 -8.08
CA LEU A 113 -15.57 -2.77 -7.25
C LEU A 113 -14.51 -3.86 -7.47
N ALA A 114 -13.98 -4.02 -8.69
CA ALA A 114 -12.89 -4.95 -8.98
C ALA A 114 -11.59 -4.54 -8.27
N ILE A 115 -11.30 -3.24 -8.17
CA ILE A 115 -10.17 -2.72 -7.39
C ILE A 115 -10.32 -3.11 -5.92
N LEU A 116 -11.47 -2.81 -5.29
CA LEU A 116 -11.73 -3.12 -3.89
C LEU A 116 -11.68 -4.62 -3.55
N LYS A 117 -11.97 -5.47 -4.54
CA LYS A 117 -11.96 -6.94 -4.40
C LYS A 117 -10.63 -7.58 -4.81
N ASN A 118 -9.57 -6.80 -5.08
CA ASN A 118 -8.30 -7.38 -5.54
C ASN A 118 -7.74 -8.35 -4.50
N LYS A 119 -7.82 -9.65 -4.81
CA LYS A 119 -7.46 -10.73 -3.87
C LYS A 119 -6.00 -10.65 -3.43
N TYR A 120 -5.07 -10.31 -4.31
CA TYR A 120 -3.65 -10.31 -3.97
C TYR A 120 -3.29 -9.18 -3.00
N LEU A 121 -3.85 -7.98 -3.22
CA LEU A 121 -3.67 -6.84 -2.32
C LEU A 121 -4.34 -7.09 -0.96
N LEU A 122 -5.54 -7.67 -0.96
CA LEU A 122 -6.24 -8.06 0.28
C LEU A 122 -5.50 -9.16 1.04
N ASP A 123 -5.03 -10.20 0.36
CA ASP A 123 -4.27 -11.29 0.98
C ASP A 123 -2.96 -10.79 1.61
N PHE A 124 -2.27 -9.84 0.96
CA PHE A 124 -1.09 -9.18 1.53
C PHE A 124 -1.43 -8.33 2.75
N ASN A 125 -2.46 -7.48 2.63
CA ASN A 125 -2.90 -6.59 3.71
C ASN A 125 -3.34 -7.37 4.96
N GLN A 126 -4.02 -8.51 4.76
CA GLN A 126 -4.59 -9.36 5.80
C GLN A 126 -3.69 -10.55 6.18
N ASP A 127 -2.39 -10.48 5.88
CA ASP A 127 -1.47 -11.59 6.17
C ASP A 127 -1.44 -11.92 7.68
N PRO A 128 -1.76 -13.15 8.10
CA PRO A 128 -1.87 -13.50 9.51
C PRO A 128 -0.52 -13.88 10.14
N VAL A 129 0.56 -13.98 9.35
CA VAL A 129 1.89 -14.39 9.83
C VAL A 129 2.89 -13.25 9.73
N VAL A 130 2.82 -12.46 8.66
CA VAL A 130 3.67 -11.29 8.46
C VAL A 130 2.89 -10.04 8.83
N GLY A 131 3.24 -9.40 9.95
CA GLY A 131 2.58 -8.16 10.39
C GLY A 131 3.13 -6.90 9.73
N SER A 132 4.40 -6.91 9.31
CA SER A 132 5.05 -5.75 8.70
C SER A 132 4.43 -5.40 7.33
N PRO A 133 4.31 -4.10 6.99
CA PRO A 133 3.90 -3.66 5.66
C PRO A 133 5.01 -3.86 4.63
N ALA A 134 4.71 -3.53 3.37
CA ALA A 134 5.75 -3.31 2.38
C ALA A 134 6.54 -2.04 2.75
N HIS A 135 7.85 -2.05 2.49
CA HIS A 135 8.73 -0.90 2.69
C HIS A 135 9.17 -0.35 1.34
N PRO A 136 9.34 0.99 1.22
CA PRO A 136 10.01 1.53 0.06
C PRO A 136 11.46 1.09 0.04
N TYR A 137 11.87 0.40 -1.03
CA TYR A 137 13.27 0.02 -1.23
C TYR A 137 14.00 0.97 -2.20
N LYS A 138 13.25 1.82 -2.92
CA LYS A 138 13.79 2.85 -3.82
C LYS A 138 12.76 3.95 -4.08
N TRP A 139 13.15 5.21 -3.98
CA TRP A 139 12.24 6.34 -4.21
C TRP A 139 11.97 6.60 -5.69
N GLY A 140 12.92 6.28 -6.57
CA GLY A 140 12.71 6.36 -8.02
C GLY A 140 12.94 7.76 -8.57
N TYR A 141 11.87 8.54 -8.72
CA TYR A 141 11.92 9.92 -9.24
C TYR A 141 12.95 10.77 -8.47
N ASN A 142 12.98 10.60 -7.14
CA ASN A 142 13.88 11.29 -6.22
C ASN A 142 14.95 10.35 -5.64
N PRO A 143 16.05 10.89 -5.08
CA PRO A 143 16.96 10.13 -4.21
C PRO A 143 16.20 9.46 -3.06
N ASP A 144 16.72 8.33 -2.57
CA ASP A 144 16.11 7.60 -1.47
C ASP A 144 15.96 8.47 -0.22
N TRP A 145 14.85 8.26 0.50
CA TRP A 145 14.42 9.05 1.66
C TRP A 145 14.12 10.54 1.40
N THR A 146 13.81 10.92 0.17
CA THR A 146 13.35 12.27 -0.14
C THR A 146 11.88 12.45 0.24
N PHE A 147 11.57 13.44 1.06
CA PHE A 147 10.19 13.85 1.33
C PHE A 147 9.70 14.77 0.21
N ASP A 148 8.84 14.25 -0.66
CA ASP A 148 8.25 14.99 -1.78
C ASP A 148 6.78 14.59 -1.95
N PRO A 149 5.83 15.46 -1.55
CA PRO A 149 4.40 15.18 -1.67
C PRO A 149 3.90 14.94 -3.09
N ALA A 150 4.59 15.44 -4.13
CA ALA A 150 4.19 15.22 -5.52
C ALA A 150 4.76 13.93 -6.10
N HIS A 151 5.91 13.48 -5.57
CA HIS A 151 6.65 12.31 -6.05
C HIS A 151 7.03 11.41 -4.86
N PRO A 152 6.05 10.71 -4.26
CA PRO A 152 6.29 9.76 -3.18
C PRO A 152 7.20 8.62 -3.64
N ALA A 153 7.69 7.82 -2.68
CA ALA A 153 8.51 6.66 -3.00
C ALA A 153 7.81 5.73 -4.01
N GLU A 154 8.50 5.35 -5.07
CA GLU A 154 7.85 4.66 -6.19
C GLU A 154 7.96 3.14 -6.14
N TYR A 155 8.92 2.57 -5.42
CA TYR A 155 9.21 1.14 -5.44
C TYR A 155 9.13 0.54 -4.04
N TRP A 156 8.21 -0.40 -3.86
CA TRP A 156 7.91 -1.02 -2.57
C TRP A 156 7.96 -2.52 -2.66
N SER A 157 8.39 -3.16 -1.58
CA SER A 157 8.34 -4.62 -1.46
C SER A 157 8.05 -5.08 -0.03
N GLY A 158 7.46 -6.25 0.09
CA GLY A 158 7.21 -6.88 1.38
C GLY A 158 6.96 -8.38 1.22
N ALA A 159 7.44 -9.17 2.18
CA ALA A 159 7.16 -10.59 2.25
C ALA A 159 5.69 -10.84 2.65
N SER A 160 5.12 -11.94 2.17
CA SER A 160 3.80 -12.40 2.57
C SER A 160 3.73 -13.93 2.57
N SER A 161 3.18 -14.45 3.67
CA SER A 161 2.89 -15.87 3.86
C SER A 161 1.66 -16.30 3.05
N THR A 162 0.62 -15.48 2.97
CA THR A 162 -0.61 -15.77 2.21
C THR A 162 -0.35 -15.79 0.71
N LEU A 163 0.55 -14.92 0.26
CA LEU A 163 1.04 -14.89 -1.10
C LEU A 163 2.20 -15.84 -1.35
N GLU A 164 2.68 -16.61 -0.37
CA GLU A 164 3.83 -17.53 -0.50
C GLU A 164 5.00 -16.91 -1.29
N GLY A 165 5.34 -15.65 -0.98
CA GLY A 165 6.27 -14.86 -1.80
C GLY A 165 6.38 -13.41 -1.37
N THR A 166 6.86 -12.57 -2.29
CA THR A 166 7.08 -11.14 -2.08
C THR A 166 6.14 -10.34 -2.96
N LEU A 167 5.39 -9.42 -2.37
CA LEU A 167 4.65 -8.43 -3.13
C LEU A 167 5.61 -7.31 -3.54
N VAL A 168 5.54 -6.90 -4.81
CA VAL A 168 6.33 -5.79 -5.35
C VAL A 168 5.41 -4.78 -6.01
N LEU A 169 5.47 -3.53 -5.60
CA LEU A 169 4.72 -2.42 -6.19
C LEU A 169 5.69 -1.45 -6.88
N MET A 170 5.31 -1.00 -8.07
CA MET A 170 5.96 0.08 -8.80
C MET A 170 4.92 1.14 -9.15
N LEU A 171 5.08 2.34 -8.62
CA LEU A 171 4.24 3.50 -8.87
C LEU A 171 4.84 4.36 -9.99
N ASN A 172 3.99 4.89 -10.86
CA ASN A 172 4.34 6.03 -11.72
C ASN A 172 3.74 7.31 -11.14
N SER A 173 4.53 8.12 -10.43
CA SER A 173 4.06 9.40 -9.86
C SER A 173 3.97 10.53 -10.90
N GLU A 174 4.40 10.30 -12.14
CA GLU A 174 4.51 11.35 -13.16
C GLU A 174 3.18 11.56 -13.91
N ASN A 175 2.99 12.77 -14.45
CA ASN A 175 1.82 13.17 -15.24
C ASN A 175 1.77 12.60 -16.68
N ALA A 176 2.58 11.58 -16.97
CA ALA A 176 2.73 10.99 -18.29
C ALA A 176 3.01 9.50 -18.20
N THR A 177 2.81 8.78 -19.31
CA THR A 177 3.18 7.36 -19.37
C THR A 177 4.69 7.22 -19.22
N SER A 178 5.13 6.39 -18.27
CA SER A 178 6.54 6.18 -17.96
C SER A 178 6.82 4.71 -17.66
N THR A 179 8.02 4.25 -17.95
CA THR A 179 8.41 2.85 -17.69
C THR A 179 8.97 2.72 -16.29
N ARG A 180 8.45 1.77 -15.51
CA ARG A 180 9.03 1.36 -14.22
C ARG A 180 9.68 -0.01 -14.36
N THR A 181 10.81 -0.19 -13.68
CA THR A 181 11.60 -1.43 -13.73
C THR A 181 11.88 -1.94 -12.33
N ALA A 182 11.31 -3.09 -11.98
CA ALA A 182 11.67 -3.84 -10.79
C ALA A 182 12.91 -4.66 -11.12
N ARG A 183 14.00 -4.50 -10.35
CA ARG A 183 15.21 -5.32 -10.48
C ARG A 183 15.31 -6.22 -9.26
N TRP A 184 15.41 -7.53 -9.47
CA TRP A 184 15.42 -8.50 -8.37
C TRP A 184 16.55 -8.26 -7.38
N SER A 185 17.71 -7.80 -7.86
CA SER A 185 18.87 -7.47 -7.03
C SER A 185 18.69 -6.24 -6.13
N GLU A 186 17.65 -5.42 -6.35
CA GLU A 186 17.35 -4.25 -5.52
C GLU A 186 16.30 -4.55 -4.44
N ILE A 187 15.64 -5.71 -4.50
CA ILE A 187 14.49 -6.03 -3.66
C ILE A 187 14.97 -6.83 -2.42
N PRO A 188 14.80 -6.30 -1.19
CA PRO A 188 15.38 -6.90 0.02
C PRO A 188 14.98 -8.35 0.27
N GLU A 189 13.74 -8.73 -0.03
CA GLU A 189 13.23 -10.08 0.20
C GLU A 189 13.69 -11.10 -0.84
N LEU A 190 14.17 -10.63 -2.00
CA LEU A 190 14.66 -11.49 -3.05
C LEU A 190 16.16 -11.68 -2.85
N GLU A 191 16.54 -12.86 -2.34
CA GLU A 191 17.94 -13.30 -2.26
C GLU A 191 18.67 -13.10 -3.62
N SER A 192 19.99 -13.30 -3.64
CA SER A 192 20.86 -13.09 -4.83
C SER A 192 20.62 -14.06 -6.02
N HIS A 193 19.40 -14.55 -6.17
CA HIS A 193 18.92 -15.24 -7.35
C HIS A 193 18.39 -14.24 -8.36
N ASN A 194 18.42 -14.64 -9.62
CA ASN A 194 18.13 -13.76 -10.73
C ASN A 194 16.88 -14.18 -11.51
N ALA A 195 16.10 -15.13 -11.02
CA ALA A 195 14.93 -15.63 -11.74
C ALA A 195 13.87 -16.15 -10.77
N TYR A 196 12.65 -15.71 -10.98
CA TYR A 196 11.50 -15.97 -10.11
C TYR A 196 10.24 -16.14 -10.96
N GLN A 197 9.30 -16.95 -10.46
CA GLN A 197 7.95 -16.99 -11.01
C GLN A 197 7.21 -15.72 -10.60
N VAL A 198 6.53 -15.06 -11.55
CA VAL A 198 5.89 -13.76 -11.32
C VAL A 198 4.44 -13.79 -11.75
N ILE A 199 3.55 -13.28 -10.89
CA ILE A 199 2.13 -13.10 -11.18
C ILE A 199 1.83 -11.60 -11.22
N ASP A 200 1.08 -11.15 -12.22
CA ASP A 200 0.49 -9.81 -12.24
C ASP A 200 -0.72 -9.78 -11.31
N ALA A 201 -0.66 -8.98 -10.26
CA ALA A 201 -1.70 -8.92 -9.23
C ALA A 201 -2.99 -8.20 -9.69
N TRP A 202 -2.95 -7.42 -10.78
CA TRP A 202 -4.17 -6.80 -11.32
C TRP A 202 -4.98 -7.77 -12.17
N THR A 203 -4.29 -8.59 -12.96
CA THR A 203 -4.94 -9.49 -13.93
C THR A 203 -5.00 -10.94 -13.45
N GLY A 204 -4.23 -11.29 -12.41
CA GLY A 204 -4.01 -12.67 -11.97
C GLY A 204 -3.24 -13.53 -12.96
N LYS A 205 -2.66 -12.92 -14.00
CA LYS A 205 -1.93 -13.63 -15.04
C LYS A 205 -0.57 -14.08 -14.53
N ASP A 206 -0.27 -15.36 -14.74
CA ASP A 206 1.08 -15.90 -14.61
C ASP A 206 1.96 -15.36 -15.75
N LEU A 207 2.98 -14.59 -15.38
CA LEU A 207 3.98 -14.02 -16.29
C LEU A 207 5.17 -14.97 -16.51
N GLY A 208 5.16 -16.12 -15.83
CA GLY A 208 6.16 -17.16 -15.91
C GLY A 208 7.47 -16.79 -15.23
N CYS A 209 8.55 -17.43 -15.69
CA CYS A 209 9.87 -17.24 -15.14
C CYS A 209 10.53 -15.95 -15.67
N VAL A 210 10.60 -14.91 -14.84
CA VAL A 210 11.15 -13.61 -15.21
C VAL A 210 12.57 -13.45 -14.68
N LYS A 211 13.52 -13.16 -15.57
CA LYS A 211 14.94 -13.05 -15.25
C LYS A 211 15.40 -11.61 -15.05
N ASN A 212 16.12 -11.37 -13.96
CA ASN A 212 16.79 -10.15 -13.50
C ASN A 212 15.86 -8.97 -13.22
N THR A 213 14.94 -8.65 -14.14
CA THR A 213 14.08 -7.48 -14.02
C THR A 213 12.73 -7.71 -14.69
N TYR A 214 11.70 -7.03 -14.18
CA TYR A 214 10.42 -6.85 -14.87
C TYR A 214 10.21 -5.38 -15.21
N LYS A 215 9.68 -5.10 -16.41
CA LYS A 215 9.39 -3.74 -16.89
C LYS A 215 7.89 -3.57 -17.13
N ALA A 216 7.32 -2.51 -16.58
CA ALA A 216 5.93 -2.12 -16.82
C ALA A 216 5.89 -0.73 -17.46
N SER A 217 5.13 -0.58 -18.54
CA SER A 217 4.77 0.75 -19.07
C SER A 217 3.49 1.20 -18.35
N LEU A 218 3.61 2.15 -17.45
CA LEU A 218 2.52 2.63 -16.61
C LEU A 218 2.02 3.96 -17.14
N LYS A 219 0.70 4.12 -17.23
CA LYS A 219 0.10 5.43 -17.50
C LYS A 219 0.37 6.39 -16.33
N SER A 220 0.03 7.66 -16.53
CA SER A 220 0.06 8.67 -15.48
C SER A 220 -0.62 8.15 -14.21
N HIS A 221 0.06 8.24 -13.08
CA HIS A 221 -0.48 7.93 -11.75
C HIS A 221 -0.97 6.48 -11.55
N ASP A 222 -0.52 5.55 -12.39
CA ASP A 222 -0.85 4.13 -12.27
C ASP A 222 0.19 3.37 -11.44
N ALA A 223 -0.17 2.17 -10.99
CA ALA A 223 0.73 1.28 -10.26
C ALA A 223 0.73 -0.13 -10.88
N ALA A 224 1.91 -0.71 -11.08
CA ALA A 224 2.05 -2.15 -11.29
C ALA A 224 2.24 -2.86 -9.95
N VAL A 225 1.55 -3.97 -9.76
CA VAL A 225 1.69 -4.82 -8.58
C VAL A 225 1.98 -6.25 -9.03
N LEU A 226 3.04 -6.84 -8.49
CA LEU A 226 3.49 -8.18 -8.79
C LEU A 226 3.50 -9.03 -7.53
N VAL A 227 3.20 -10.31 -7.68
CA VAL A 227 3.53 -11.33 -6.68
C VAL A 227 4.69 -12.14 -7.20
N VAL A 228 5.85 -11.97 -6.59
CA VAL A 228 7.08 -12.70 -6.89
C VAL A 228 7.15 -13.93 -6.00
N LYS A 229 7.02 -15.11 -6.61
CA LYS A 229 6.96 -16.41 -5.93
C LYS A 229 8.35 -17.04 -5.84
N GLY A 230 8.41 -18.37 -5.70
CA GLY A 230 9.65 -19.13 -5.68
C GLY A 230 10.50 -19.01 -6.95
N ARG A 231 11.75 -19.46 -6.83
CA ARG A 231 12.77 -19.46 -7.90
C ARG A 231 12.37 -20.34 -9.07
N CYS A 232 12.88 -19.96 -10.23
CA CYS A 232 12.94 -20.70 -11.48
C CYS A 232 14.24 -20.26 -12.20
#